data_AF-A0A0L0F7R2-F1
#
_entry.id   AF-A0A0L0F7R2-F1
#
_cell.length_a   1.000
_cell.length_b   1.000
_cell.length_c   1.000
_cell.angle_alpha   90.00
_cell.angle_beta   90.00
_cell.angle_gamma   90.00
#
_symmetry.space_group_name_H-M   'P 1'
#
loop_
_entity.id
_entity.type
_entity.pdbx_description
1 polymer ?
#
loop_
_entity_poly.entity_id
_entity_poly.type
_entity_poly.pdbx_seq_one_letter_code
_entity_poly.pdbx_strand_id
1 'polypeptide(L)' 'DVVKFQIYIDDMAGFPEMNKAYCEIMGDDPPARITVGQAKLALGAQVEIDGIAYLPRK' A
#
# COMPACT_ATOMS: atom_id res chain seq x y z
N ASP A 1 -9.98 0.38 10.33
CA ASP A 1 -9.05 1.16 11.17
C ASP A 1 -8.01 1.93 10.37
N VAL A 2 -7.36 1.32 9.38
CA VAL A 2 -6.42 2.05 8.52
C VAL A 2 -7.18 3.09 7.70
N VAL A 3 -6.69 4.33 7.69
CA VAL A 3 -7.31 5.47 6.98
C VAL A 3 -6.48 5.93 5.78
N LYS A 4 -5.18 5.61 5.76
CA LYS A 4 -4.27 5.96 4.66
C LYS A 4 -3.22 4.88 4.45
N PHE A 5 -2.90 4.60 3.19
CA PHE A 5 -1.68 3.90 2.79
C PHE A 5 -0.79 4.76 1.88
N GLN A 6 0.52 4.59 2.03
CA GLN A 6 1.50 5.00 1.03
C GLN A 6 2.28 3.76 0.60
N ILE A 7 2.17 3.41 -0.69
CA ILE A 7 2.78 2.21 -1.25
C ILE A 7 3.96 2.60 -2.11
N TYR A 8 5.11 1.98 -1.87
CA TYR A 8 6.28 2.11 -2.70
C TYR A 8 6.53 0.80 -3.44
N ILE A 9 6.83 0.89 -4.73
CA ILE A 9 7.14 -0.27 -5.57
C ILE A 9 8.46 -0.02 -6.30
N ASP A 10 9.31 -1.04 -6.36
CA ASP A 10 10.59 -0.97 -7.08
C ASP A 10 10.39 -0.90 -8.60
N ASP A 11 9.46 -1.68 -9.15
CA ASP A 11 9.07 -1.70 -10.56
C ASP A 11 7.55 -1.61 -10.74
N MET A 12 7.10 -0.65 -11.54
CA MET A 12 5.68 -0.47 -11.85
C MET A 12 5.07 -1.65 -12.62
N ALA A 13 5.88 -2.54 -13.21
CA ALA A 13 5.41 -3.81 -13.75
C ALA A 13 4.74 -4.70 -12.68
N GLY A 14 5.15 -4.59 -11.42
CA GLY A 14 4.55 -5.31 -10.28
C GLY A 14 3.26 -4.69 -9.73
N PHE A 15 2.88 -3.49 -10.19
CA PHE A 15 1.69 -2.79 -9.70
C PHE A 15 0.40 -3.61 -9.81
N PRO A 16 0.09 -4.31 -10.93
CA PRO A 16 -1.15 -5.08 -11.05
C PRO A 16 -1.25 -6.21 -10.02
N GLU A 17 -0.14 -6.90 -9.74
CA GLU A 17 -0.07 -8.00 -8.77
C GLU A 17 -0.27 -7.46 -7.34
N MET A 18 0.47 -6.41 -6.98
CA MET A 18 0.29 -5.72 -5.69
C MET A 18 -1.14 -5.22 -5.53
N ASN A 19 -1.71 -4.57 -6.55
CA ASN A 19 -3.05 -3.98 -6.46
C ASN A 19 -4.13 -5.06 -6.30
N LYS A 20 -3.97 -6.22 -6.93
CA LYS A 20 -4.86 -7.37 -6.71
C LYS A 20 -4.85 -7.80 -5.25
N ALA A 21 -3.66 -8.03 -4.68
CA ALA A 21 -3.53 -8.42 -3.27
C ALA A 21 -4.08 -7.35 -2.32
N TYR A 22 -3.84 -6.06 -2.62
CA TYR A 22 -4.40 -4.94 -1.87
C TYR A 22 -5.93 -4.96 -1.88
N CYS A 23 -6.55 -5.11 -3.06
CA CYS A 23 -8.01 -5.14 -3.20
C CYS A 23 -8.65 -6.33 -2.47
N GLU A 24 -8.00 -7.50 -2.48
CA GLU A 24 -8.48 -8.69 -1.76
C GLU A 24 -8.59 -8.44 -0.25
N ILE A 25 -7.76 -7.58 0.32
CA ILE A 25 -7.79 -7.24 1.76
C ILE A 25 -8.70 -6.05 2.06
N MET A 26 -8.69 -5.01 1.23
CA MET A 26 -9.38 -3.75 1.53
C MET A 26 -10.85 -3.73 1.09
N GLY A 27 -11.25 -4.57 0.13
CA GLY A 27 -12.63 -4.64 -0.35
C GLY A 27 -13.10 -3.34 -1.03
N ASP A 28 -14.38 -3.03 -0.85
CA ASP A 28 -15.10 -1.99 -1.62
C ASP A 28 -14.95 -0.56 -1.08
N ASP A 29 -14.45 -0.39 0.15
CA ASP A 29 -14.18 0.92 0.76
C ASP A 29 -12.71 1.03 1.20
N PRO A 30 -11.77 1.13 0.24
CA PRO A 30 -10.35 1.12 0.55
C PRO A 30 -9.91 2.45 1.20
N PRO A 31 -8.92 2.41 2.11
CA PRO A 31 -8.32 3.61 2.66
C PRO A 31 -7.73 4.52 1.58
N ALA A 32 -7.57 5.81 1.89
CA ALA A 32 -6.95 6.75 0.97
C ALA A 32 -5.53 6.30 0.60
N ARG A 33 -5.19 6.23 -0.68
CA ARG A 33 -3.92 5.62 -1.14
C ARG A 33 -3.16 6.52 -2.10
N ILE A 34 -1.84 6.50 -1.99
CA ILE A 34 -0.94 6.90 -3.07
C ILE A 34 0.06 5.77 -3.33
N THR A 35 0.52 5.66 -4.57
CA THR A 35 1.55 4.70 -4.97
C THR A 35 2.67 5.42 -5.68
N VAL A 36 3.91 5.13 -5.27
CA VAL A 36 5.14 5.69 -5.85
C VAL A 36 5.96 4.53 -6.42
N GLY A 37 6.29 4.60 -7.71
CA GLY A 37 7.11 3.59 -8.38
C GLY A 37 8.58 3.96 -8.45
N GLN A 38 9.41 3.03 -8.93
CA GLN A 38 10.86 3.22 -9.15
C GLN A 38 11.61 3.56 -7.85
N ALA A 39 11.13 3.03 -6.72
CA ALA A 39 11.73 3.26 -5.42
C ALA A 39 12.86 2.23 -5.17
N LYS A 40 14.01 2.68 -4.67
CA LYS A 40 15.02 1.76 -4.12
C LYS A 40 14.63 1.43 -2.68
N LEU A 41 14.12 0.22 -2.47
CA LEU A 41 13.59 -0.22 -1.18
C LEU A 41 14.64 -0.97 -0.35
N ALA A 42 14.43 -0.99 0.96
CA ALA A 42 15.33 -1.68 1.88
C ALA A 42 15.45 -3.17 1.52
N LEU A 43 16.66 -3.72 1.61
CA LEU A 43 16.97 -5.12 1.34
C LEU A 43 16.60 -5.62 -0.07
N GLY A 44 16.34 -4.72 -1.03
CA GLY A 44 15.89 -5.10 -2.37
C GLY A 44 14.45 -5.61 -2.40
N ALA A 45 13.60 -5.14 -1.47
CA ALA A 45 12.18 -5.45 -1.49
C ALA A 45 11.49 -4.96 -2.77
N GLN A 46 10.45 -5.66 -3.20
CA GLN A 46 9.65 -5.30 -4.37
C GLN A 46 8.54 -4.30 -4.03
N VAL A 47 7.99 -4.41 -2.83
CA VAL A 47 6.91 -3.56 -2.32
C VAL A 47 7.16 -3.21 -0.86
N GLU A 48 6.95 -1.96 -0.50
CA GLU A 48 6.92 -1.47 0.89
C GLU A 48 5.64 -0.66 1.11
N ILE A 49 4.98 -0.85 2.25
CA ILE A 49 3.70 -0.20 2.56
C ILE A 49 3.79 0.48 3.92
N ASP A 50 3.63 1.80 3.92
CA ASP A 50 3.41 2.61 5.11
C ASP A 50 1.91 2.90 5.29
N GLY A 51 1.45 2.93 6.54
CA GLY A 51 0.02 3.00 6.87
C GLY A 51 -0.27 3.85 8.11
N ILE A 52 -1.34 4.64 8.03
CA ILE A 52 -1.88 5.39 9.17
C ILE A 52 -3.21 4.77 9.56
N ALA A 53 -3.37 4.41 10.83
CA ALA A 53 -4.61 3.90 11.39
C ALA A 53 -5.16 4.83 12.47
N TYR A 54 -6.49 4.85 12.58
CA TYR A 54 -7.21 5.60 13.60
C TYR A 54 -7.87 4.62 14.59
N LEU A 55 -7.60 4.83 15.88
CA LEU A 55 -8.29 4.16 16.98
C LEU A 55 -9.19 5.19 17.68
N PRO A 56 -10.54 5.06 17.60
CA PRO A 56 -11.45 5.96 18.29
C PRO A 56 -11.24 5.91 19.81
N ARG A 57 -11.23 7.07 20.48
CA ARG A 57 -11.38 7.11 21.94
C ARG A 57 -12.82 6.79 22.31
N LYS A 58 -13.01 5.95 23.31
CA LYS A 58 -14.32 5.65 23.92
C LYS A 58 -14.90 6.86 24.62
#